data_AF-A0A2V9TNY7-F1
#
_entry.id   AF-A0A2V9TNY7-F1
#
_cell.length_a   1.000
_cell.length_b   1.000
_cell.length_c   1.000
_cell.angle_alpha   90.00
_cell.angle_beta   90.00
_cell.angle_gamma   90.00
#
_symmetry.space_group_name_H-M   'P 1'
#
loop_
_entity.id
_entity.type
_entity.pdbx_description
1 polymer ?
#
loop_
_entity_poly.entity_id
_entity_poly.type
_entity_poly.pdbx_seq_one_letter_code
_entity_poly.pdbx_strand_id
1 'polypeptide(L)'
;GKIVQLVQGEKKALEFDDFEEWIGRFANYPLVQLIDLDAAIGTGNNRALLERFTARLPCQVGGGIRSLDDATEILSRGARRIILGSVLVYKNK
;
A
#
# COMPACT_ATOMS: atom_id res chain seq x y z
N GLY A 1 8.73 -3.92 -6.40
CA GLY A 1 7.45 -4.46 -5.92
C GLY A 1 6.80 -5.33 -6.97
N LYS A 2 5.88 -6.18 -6.51
CA LYS A 2 4.98 -7.02 -7.31
C LYS A 2 3.59 -6.95 -6.68
N ILE A 3 2.54 -7.25 -7.44
CA ILE A 3 1.21 -7.39 -6.86
C ILE A 3 1.12 -8.80 -6.31
N VAL A 4 0.81 -8.93 -5.02
CA VAL A 4 0.74 -10.23 -4.37
C VAL A 4 -0.55 -10.37 -3.58
N GLN A 5 -1.01 -11.61 -3.47
CA GLN A 5 -2.04 -12.00 -2.52
C GLN A 5 -1.46 -13.03 -1.57
N LEU A 6 -1.74 -12.89 -0.28
CA LEU A 6 -1.32 -13.83 0.76
C LEU A 6 -2.52 -14.64 1.25
N VAL A 7 -2.32 -15.94 1.52
CA VAL A 7 -3.26 -16.74 2.31
C VAL A 7 -3.02 -16.43 3.77
N GLN A 8 -4.05 -15.92 4.46
CA GLN A 8 -4.01 -15.54 5.87
C GLN A 8 -2.84 -14.60 6.24
N GLY A 9 -2.34 -13.81 5.28
CA GLY A 9 -1.23 -12.89 5.52
C GLY A 9 0.15 -13.54 5.61
N GLU A 10 0.27 -14.85 5.36
CA GLU A 10 1.55 -15.57 5.55
C GLU A 10 2.14 -16.12 4.27
N LYS A 11 1.36 -16.88 3.48
CA LYS A 11 1.89 -17.60 2.30
C LYS A 11 1.48 -16.89 1.02
N LYS A 12 2.45 -16.58 0.15
CA LYS A 12 2.16 -16.06 -1.19
C LYS A 12 1.28 -17.05 -1.96
N ALA A 13 0.07 -16.60 -2.28
CA ALA A 13 -0.92 -17.35 -3.04
C ALA A 13 -0.82 -17.03 -4.53
N LEU A 14 -0.64 -15.74 -4.84
CA LEU A 14 -0.61 -15.20 -6.19
C LEU A 14 0.44 -14.10 -6.27
N GLU A 15 1.08 -13.98 -7.44
CA GLU A 15 2.07 -12.96 -7.75
C GLU A 15 1.86 -12.51 -9.21
N PHE A 16 1.79 -11.21 -9.43
CA PHE A 16 1.57 -10.61 -10.75
C PHE A 16 2.55 -9.46 -10.98
N ASP A 17 3.03 -9.37 -12.22
CA ASP A 17 3.99 -8.35 -12.66
C ASP A 17 3.36 -7.32 -13.61
N ASP A 18 2.13 -7.54 -14.08
CA ASP A 18 1.39 -6.59 -14.94
C ASP A 18 0.60 -5.59 -14.11
N PHE A 19 1.18 -4.42 -13.84
CA PHE A 19 0.52 -3.37 -13.08
C PHE A 19 -0.65 -2.71 -13.82
N GLU A 20 -0.63 -2.69 -15.15
CA GLU A 20 -1.64 -1.99 -15.95
C GLU A 20 -2.95 -2.77 -15.98
N GLU A 21 -2.88 -4.11 -16.08
CA GLU A 21 -4.05 -4.99 -15.94
C GLU A 21 -4.80 -4.70 -14.64
N TRP A 22 -4.08 -4.66 -13.52
CA TRP A 22 -4.67 -4.45 -12.20
C TRP A 22 -5.21 -3.03 -12.00
N ILE A 23 -4.57 -2.03 -12.59
CA ILE A 23 -5.13 -0.67 -12.59
C ILE A 23 -6.44 -0.63 -13.34
N GLY A 24 -6.51 -1.22 -14.54
CA GLY A 24 -7.76 -1.32 -15.30
C GLY A 24 -8.84 -2.08 -14.54
N ARG A 25 -8.48 -3.20 -13.91
CA ARG A 25 -9.40 -4.03 -13.12
C ARG A 25 -10.02 -3.27 -11.94
N PHE A 26 -9.25 -2.38 -11.31
CA PHE A 26 -9.73 -1.61 -10.16
C PHE A 26 -10.26 -0.21 -10.50
N ALA A 27 -10.20 0.22 -11.77
CA ALA A 27 -10.55 1.59 -12.18
C ALA A 27 -11.98 2.02 -11.83
N ASN A 28 -12.93 1.09 -11.81
CA ASN A 28 -14.35 1.38 -11.53
C ASN A 28 -14.70 1.36 -10.04
N TYR A 29 -13.73 1.05 -9.16
CA TYR A 29 -13.98 1.02 -7.71
C TYR A 29 -13.78 2.42 -7.12
N PRO A 30 -14.72 2.91 -6.28
CA PRO A 30 -14.65 4.27 -5.73
C PRO A 30 -13.53 4.45 -4.70
N LEU A 31 -12.98 3.36 -4.19
CA LEU A 31 -11.85 3.33 -3.26
C LEU A 31 -11.09 2.01 -3.44
N VAL A 32 -9.77 2.09 -3.57
CA VAL A 32 -8.89 0.93 -3.73
C VAL A 32 -7.94 0.83 -2.55
N GLN A 33 -7.90 -0.32 -1.89
CA GLN A 33 -6.97 -0.56 -0.79
C GLN A 33 -5.62 -1.02 -1.33
N LEU A 34 -4.58 -0.23 -1.10
CA LEU A 34 -3.23 -0.49 -1.59
C LEU A 34 -2.27 -0.64 -0.40
N ILE A 35 -1.74 -1.84 -0.19
CA ILE A 35 -0.92 -2.16 0.98
C ILE A 35 0.53 -2.40 0.56
N ASP A 36 1.45 -1.60 1.12
CA ASP A 36 2.88 -1.83 0.99
C ASP A 36 3.34 -2.88 2.01
N LEU A 37 3.38 -4.14 1.56
CA LEU A 37 3.75 -5.27 2.42
C LEU A 37 5.23 -5.22 2.85
N ASP A 38 6.15 -4.82 1.96
CA ASP A 38 7.57 -4.71 2.31
C ASP A 38 7.79 -3.67 3.42
N ALA A 39 7.09 -2.54 3.34
CA ALA A 39 7.11 -1.53 4.40
C ALA A 39 6.44 -2.03 5.69
N ALA A 40 5.36 -2.80 5.58
CA ALA A 40 4.65 -3.38 6.72
C ALA A 40 5.56 -4.34 7.51
N ILE A 41 6.29 -5.22 6.82
CA ILE A 41 7.16 -6.22 7.45
C ILE A 41 8.60 -5.72 7.71
N GLY A 42 8.96 -4.53 7.21
CA GLY A 42 10.23 -3.86 7.53
C GLY A 42 11.41 -4.29 6.65
N THR A 43 11.16 -4.83 5.46
CA THR A 43 12.20 -5.29 4.52
C THR A 43 12.54 -4.26 3.43
N GLY A 44 11.79 -3.16 3.36
CA GLY A 44 11.97 -2.13 2.33
C GLY A 44 10.71 -1.27 2.20
N ASN A 45 10.52 -0.67 1.04
CA ASN A 45 9.28 0.03 0.68
C ASN A 45 9.08 0.02 -0.85
N ASN A 46 7.86 0.34 -1.27
CA ASN A 46 7.45 0.42 -2.66
C ASN A 46 6.93 1.82 -3.04
N ARG A 47 7.50 2.90 -2.46
CA ARG A 47 6.97 4.28 -2.61
C ARG A 47 6.76 4.72 -4.07
N ALA A 48 7.75 4.48 -4.93
CA ALA A 48 7.64 4.82 -6.36
C ALA A 48 6.52 4.03 -7.08
N LEU A 49 6.27 2.78 -6.67
CA LEU A 49 5.18 1.98 -7.21
C LEU A 49 3.82 2.44 -6.66
N LEU A 50 3.73 2.81 -5.38
CA LEU A 50 2.52 3.37 -4.80
C LEU A 50 2.05 4.62 -5.56
N GLU A 51 2.98 5.51 -5.88
CA GLU A 51 2.71 6.73 -6.66
C GLU A 51 2.11 6.40 -8.03
N ARG A 52 2.62 5.37 -8.72
CA ARG A 52 2.05 4.89 -9.98
C ARG A 52 0.58 4.47 -9.87
N PHE A 53 0.15 3.90 -8.75
CA PHE A 53 -1.25 3.47 -8.55
C PHE A 53 -2.13 4.64 -8.10
N THR A 54 -1.67 5.37 -7.09
CA THR A 54 -2.40 6.50 -6.49
C THR A 54 -2.63 7.66 -7.47
N ALA A 55 -1.76 7.84 -8.47
CA ALA A 55 -1.98 8.80 -9.55
C ALA A 55 -3.15 8.43 -10.48
N ARG A 56 -3.60 7.17 -10.50
CA ARG A 56 -4.59 6.64 -11.44
C ARG A 56 -5.82 6.05 -10.79
N LEU A 57 -5.77 5.78 -9.49
CA LEU A 57 -6.83 5.16 -8.71
C LEU A 57 -7.07 5.92 -7.41
N PRO A 58 -8.32 5.97 -6.91
CA PRO A 58 -8.63 6.56 -5.61
C PRO A 58 -8.15 5.63 -4.48
N CYS A 59 -6.87 5.70 -4.13
CA CYS A 59 -6.27 4.76 -3.19
C CYS A 59 -6.39 5.19 -1.73
N GLN A 60 -6.71 4.24 -0.86
CA GLN A 60 -6.38 4.30 0.57
C GLN A 60 -5.15 3.40 0.80
N VAL A 61 -4.07 4.00 1.30
CA VAL A 61 -2.75 3.34 1.38
C VAL A 61 -2.45 2.91 2.80
N GLY A 62 -1.99 1.67 2.97
CA GLY A 62 -1.50 1.14 4.23
C GLY A 62 -0.14 0.47 4.09
N GLY A 63 0.43 0.05 5.21
CA GLY A 63 1.71 -0.65 5.27
C GLY A 63 2.87 0.24 5.70
N GLY A 64 3.42 -0.08 6.87
CA GLY A 64 4.67 0.52 7.35
C GLY A 64 4.62 2.01 7.71
N ILE A 65 3.44 2.61 7.88
CA ILE A 65 3.27 4.01 8.29
C ILE A 65 3.47 4.09 9.81
N ARG A 66 4.62 4.62 10.26
CA ARG A 66 5.01 4.63 11.67
C ARG A 66 5.20 6.03 12.24
N SER A 67 5.21 7.05 11.39
CA SER A 67 5.39 8.44 11.77
C SER A 67 4.44 9.38 11.01
N LEU A 68 4.35 10.63 11.47
CA LEU A 68 3.66 11.70 10.75
C LEU A 68 4.36 12.03 9.43
N ASP A 69 5.68 11.90 9.36
CA ASP A 69 6.44 12.12 8.13
C ASP A 69 6.10 11.07 7.08
N ASP A 70 6.03 9.78 7.46
CA ASP A 70 5.57 8.70 6.57
C ASP A 70 4.17 8.98 6.03
N ALA A 71 3.27 9.39 6.93
CA ALA A 71 1.89 9.71 6.59
C ALA A 71 1.81 10.86 5.59
N THR A 72 2.56 11.93 5.85
CA THR A 72 2.63 13.12 5.00
C THR A 72 3.21 12.78 3.64
N GLU A 73 4.30 11.99 3.61
CA GLU A 73 4.91 11.53 2.37
C GLU A 73 3.90 10.77 1.50
N ILE A 74 3.22 9.78 2.07
CA ILE A 74 2.26 8.94 1.34
C ILE A 74 1.07 9.76 0.81
N LEU A 75 0.54 10.68 1.61
CA LEU A 75 -0.52 11.59 1.18
C LEU A 75 -0.05 12.50 0.04
N SER A 76 1.17 13.04 0.14
CA SER A 76 1.76 13.89 -0.91
C SER A 76 1.96 13.17 -2.24
N ARG A 77 2.12 11.84 -2.20
CA ARG A 77 2.25 10.98 -3.39
C ARG A 77 0.91 10.59 -4.03
N GLY A 78 -0.21 11.12 -3.56
CA GLY A 78 -1.53 10.94 -4.20
C GLY A 78 -2.49 10.01 -3.45
N ALA A 79 -2.10 9.46 -2.29
CA ALA A 79 -3.03 8.69 -1.48
C ALA A 79 -4.19 9.58 -0.98
N ARG A 80 -5.42 9.12 -1.16
CA ARG A 80 -6.61 9.86 -0.69
C ARG A 80 -6.81 9.72 0.82
N ARG A 81 -6.38 8.58 1.36
CA ARG A 81 -6.44 8.23 2.79
C ARG A 81 -5.25 7.34 3.13
N ILE A 82 -4.91 7.29 4.41
CA ILE A 82 -3.92 6.35 4.96
C ILE A 82 -4.58 5.35 5.91
N ILE A 83 -3.93 4.21 6.14
CA ILE A 83 -4.32 3.19 7.11
C ILE A 83 -3.22 3.10 8.17
N LEU A 84 -3.59 3.40 9.41
CA LEU A 84 -2.72 3.25 10.58
C LEU A 84 -3.13 1.99 11.34
N GLY A 85 -2.16 1.11 11.58
CA GLY A 85 -2.35 -0.15 12.29
C GLY A 85 -1.53 -0.19 13.57
N SER A 86 -0.42 -0.92 13.53
CA SER A 86 0.45 -1.17 14.70
C SER A 86 0.88 0.09 15.45
N VAL A 87 1.13 1.21 14.76
CA VAL A 87 1.54 2.48 15.37
C VAL A 87 0.52 3.03 16.39
N LEU A 88 -0.77 2.69 16.27
CA LEU A 88 -1.80 3.13 17.20
C LEU A 88 -1.85 2.31 18.49
N VAL A 89 -1.29 1.10 18.48
CA VAL A 89 -1.42 0.12 19.58
C VAL A 89 -0.10 -0.08 20.29
N TYR A 90 1.01 -0.04 19.57
CA TYR A 90 2.35 -0.18 20.14
C TYR A 90 2.98 1.21 20.28
N LYS A 91 3.13 1.68 21.52
CA LYS A 91 4.02 2.81 21.80
C LYS A 91 5.45 2.39 21.43
N ASN A 92 6.14 3.25 20.68
CA ASN A 92 7.54 3.16 20.26
C ASN A 92 8.39 2.21 21.13
N LYS A 93 8.99 1.20 20.50
CA LYS A 93 10.24 0.63 21.03
C LYS A 93 11.36 1.64 20.84
#